data_AF-A0A7R9J4Z9-F1
#
_entry.id   AF-A0A7R9J4Z9-F1
#
_cell.length_a   1.000
_cell.length_b   1.000
_cell.length_c   1.000
_cell.angle_alpha   90.00
_cell.angle_beta   90.00
_cell.angle_gamma   90.00
#
_symmetry.space_group_name_H-M   'P 1'
#
loop_
_entity.id
_entity.type
_entity.pdbx_description
1 polymer ?
#
loop_
_entity_poly.entity_id
_entity_poly.type
_entity_poly.pdbx_seq_one_letter_code
_entity_poly.pdbx_strand_id
1 'polypeptide(L)'
;MEIWPQLLKLYNPKQVYNWLAEFQLRVNKGALVRQYVASMSSKMYHLEEIQDSSLAEMEAMMNDHERSYHFIMDELINKGNPLRNSDLTEVYYAEKLVCCLKKQQLKKFWNNFKQIPPEEQLLEKGAVFVAKWIQSSMAVSPVLVSRQLDLLAGAVREVLRSRHPFHSIFSTSLDLVEQWKQKALTDNQFGPSECQQVLVALGEVIFNHNGFYTDNNMHYNVDNACINMVLDRCQGSPIIICIIYESVARRLGVKCDTLSLPEHFLLRWKESYTCEKSSLDSVPYFYIDVFNQGKFLNLRSCPRFSTGSQCPMQKKSKPAATTFEVVERLANNLEVACRQRTLNRNARLRNALELIHLVNPRDIHCLLKLARLYMLSNMDIKHLMICLTSLYNELSLDDRNRLRPNMQVFQTYTDSRANEDNNPPPIIPNPHIDGVDYAVGMIMRHQHLNYTCVIYGWDPLCSASEQWMLQMGVDQLALKGNQPFYNVLVADGTSRYAAQDSQGWWAQRLLPSLIEAREAMQGFALPPSEMYYKDPSVAYIND
;
A
#
# COMPACT_ATOMS: atom_id res chain seq x y z
N MET A 1 -14.59 3.03 9.23
CA MET A 1 -13.64 2.20 10.00
C MET A 1 -14.37 0.95 10.45
N GLU A 2 -13.70 -0.19 10.52
CA GLU A 2 -14.29 -1.46 10.99
C GLU A 2 -14.30 -1.51 12.52
N ILE A 3 -14.95 -0.54 13.16
CA ILE A 3 -14.98 -0.37 14.63
C ILE A 3 -16.43 -0.25 15.09
N TRP A 4 -16.78 -0.76 16.27
CA TRP A 4 -18.08 -0.50 16.88
C TRP A 4 -18.34 1.02 17.07
N PRO A 5 -19.57 1.53 16.81
CA PRO A 5 -20.78 0.81 16.42
C PRO A 5 -20.95 0.59 14.90
N GLN A 6 -19.96 0.95 14.07
CA GLN A 6 -20.07 0.84 12.61
C GLN A 6 -20.20 -0.61 12.11
N LEU A 7 -19.76 -1.58 12.92
CA LEU A 7 -19.95 -3.01 12.67
C LEU A 7 -21.43 -3.45 12.66
N LEU A 8 -22.35 -2.64 13.20
CA LEU A 8 -23.80 -2.90 13.08
C LEU A 8 -24.25 -3.03 11.63
N LYS A 9 -23.53 -2.44 10.67
CA LYS A 9 -23.81 -2.55 9.23
C LYS A 9 -23.64 -3.96 8.67
N LEU A 10 -22.96 -4.85 9.39
CA LEU A 10 -22.81 -6.27 9.03
C LEU A 10 -24.06 -7.09 9.34
N TYR A 11 -24.99 -6.53 10.11
CA TYR A 11 -26.22 -7.21 10.50
C TYR A 11 -27.36 -6.72 9.62
N ASN A 12 -28.07 -7.67 9.03
CA ASN A 12 -29.28 -7.39 8.27
C ASN A 12 -30.41 -7.06 9.27
N PRO A 13 -31.01 -5.86 9.23
CA PRO A 13 -32.07 -5.49 10.17
C PRO A 13 -33.32 -6.38 10.06
N LYS A 14 -33.46 -7.16 8.99
CA LYS A 14 -34.57 -8.11 8.77
C LYS A 14 -34.31 -9.50 9.36
N GLN A 15 -33.11 -9.78 9.85
CA GLN A 15 -32.72 -11.07 10.42
C GLN A 15 -32.69 -11.00 11.95
N VAL A 16 -33.15 -12.07 12.61
CA VAL A 16 -33.02 -12.22 14.06
C VAL A 16 -31.65 -12.81 14.38
N TYR A 17 -30.94 -12.19 15.31
CA TYR A 17 -29.61 -12.62 15.76
C TYR A 17 -29.64 -13.00 17.24
N ASN A 18 -28.85 -14.01 17.61
CA ASN A 18 -28.58 -14.30 19.01
C ASN A 18 -27.49 -13.34 19.52
N TRP A 19 -27.91 -12.19 20.02
CA TRP A 19 -27.01 -11.14 20.49
C TRP A 19 -26.09 -11.57 21.63
N LEU A 20 -26.53 -12.53 22.48
CA LEU A 20 -25.68 -13.07 23.54
C LEU A 20 -24.52 -13.87 22.95
N ALA A 21 -24.80 -14.76 21.99
CA ALA A 21 -23.76 -15.54 21.31
C ALA A 21 -22.80 -14.64 20.52
N GLU A 22 -23.32 -13.62 19.84
CA GLU A 22 -22.52 -12.62 19.13
C GLU A 22 -21.59 -11.85 20.08
N PHE A 23 -22.11 -11.41 21.23
CA PHE A 23 -21.32 -10.73 22.25
C PHE A 23 -20.22 -11.64 22.81
N GLN A 24 -20.56 -12.90 23.14
CA GLN A 24 -19.61 -13.89 23.62
C GLN A 24 -18.50 -14.15 22.60
N LEU A 25 -18.85 -14.32 21.32
CA LEU A 25 -17.88 -14.48 20.24
C LEU A 25 -16.93 -13.29 20.17
N ARG A 26 -17.47 -12.06 20.17
CA ARG A 26 -16.66 -10.83 20.12
C ARG A 26 -15.72 -10.71 21.32
N VAL A 27 -16.19 -11.00 22.53
CA VAL A 27 -15.36 -10.96 23.75
C VAL A 27 -14.27 -12.01 23.71
N ASN A 28 -14.59 -13.24 23.30
CA ASN A 28 -13.63 -14.33 23.18
C ASN A 28 -12.55 -14.00 22.14
N LYS A 29 -12.94 -13.47 20.98
CA LYS A 29 -11.99 -13.00 19.96
C LYS A 29 -11.08 -11.90 20.47
N GLY A 30 -11.64 -10.91 21.18
CA GLY A 30 -10.84 -9.85 21.78
C GLY A 30 -9.82 -10.38 22.79
N ALA A 31 -10.21 -11.35 23.63
CA ALA A 31 -9.30 -11.98 24.59
C ALA A 31 -8.14 -12.72 23.91
N LEU A 32 -8.43 -13.50 22.86
CA LEU A 32 -7.41 -14.21 22.08
C LEU A 32 -6.45 -13.24 21.39
N VAL A 33 -6.97 -12.16 20.80
CA VAL A 33 -6.12 -11.13 20.16
C VAL A 33 -5.20 -10.45 21.17
N ARG A 34 -5.71 -10.09 22.36
CA ARG A 34 -4.87 -9.48 23.41
C ARG A 34 -3.75 -10.43 23.84
N GLN A 35 -4.07 -11.70 24.06
CA GLN A 35 -3.08 -12.71 24.43
C GLN A 35 -2.04 -12.91 23.31
N TYR A 36 -2.49 -12.96 22.06
CA TYR A 36 -1.61 -13.12 20.91
C TYR A 36 -0.62 -11.96 20.82
N VAL A 37 -1.11 -10.71 20.83
CA VAL A 37 -0.29 -9.49 20.76
C VAL A 37 0.70 -9.40 21.92
N ALA A 38 0.27 -9.68 23.15
CA ALA A 38 1.15 -9.68 24.33
C ALA A 38 2.29 -10.71 24.21
N SER A 39 2.05 -11.83 23.50
CA SER A 39 3.06 -12.87 23.28
C SER A 39 4.02 -12.57 22.11
N MET A 40 3.78 -11.51 21.33
CA MET A 40 4.58 -11.26 20.12
C MET A 40 5.98 -10.77 20.42
N SER A 41 6.19 -9.95 21.45
CA SER A 41 7.52 -9.44 21.80
C SER A 41 8.49 -10.57 22.12
N SER A 42 8.09 -11.57 22.90
CA SER A 42 8.94 -12.72 23.21
C SER A 42 9.24 -13.63 22.02
N LYS A 43 8.40 -13.60 20.98
CA LYS A 43 8.54 -14.46 19.79
C LYS A 43 9.18 -13.74 18.59
N MET A 44 8.99 -12.43 18.46
CA MET A 44 9.18 -11.70 17.20
C MET A 44 9.98 -10.40 17.36
N TYR A 45 10.57 -10.11 18.52
CA TYR A 45 11.35 -8.87 18.72
C TYR A 45 12.55 -8.74 17.77
N HIS A 46 13.13 -9.87 17.36
CA HIS A 46 14.28 -9.92 16.45
C HIS A 46 13.90 -9.80 14.96
N LEU A 47 12.60 -9.73 14.65
CA LEU A 47 12.10 -9.61 13.29
C LEU A 47 11.74 -8.16 12.98
N GLU A 48 12.38 -7.58 11.96
CA GLU A 48 12.03 -6.25 11.45
C GLU A 48 10.60 -6.22 10.85
N GLU A 49 10.16 -7.35 10.29
CA GLU A 49 8.88 -7.49 9.59
C GLU A 49 8.18 -8.80 9.97
N ILE A 50 6.85 -8.75 10.14
CA ILE A 50 6.04 -9.94 10.40
C ILE A 50 5.92 -10.76 9.12
N GLN A 51 6.27 -12.03 9.18
CA GLN A 51 6.19 -12.95 8.04
C GLN A 51 4.81 -13.59 7.94
N ASP A 52 4.39 -13.91 6.70
CA ASP A 52 3.11 -14.61 6.45
C ASP A 52 3.04 -15.95 7.22
N SER A 53 4.17 -16.68 7.31
CA SER A 53 4.28 -17.95 8.07
C SER A 53 3.96 -17.79 9.56
N SER A 54 4.29 -16.64 10.16
CA SER A 54 4.04 -16.34 11.57
C SER A 54 2.58 -16.01 11.87
N LEU A 55 1.74 -15.81 10.84
CA LEU A 55 0.35 -15.40 10.96
C LEU A 55 -0.65 -16.56 10.91
N ALA A 56 -0.21 -17.81 10.76
CA ALA A 56 -1.09 -18.96 10.58
C ALA A 56 -2.16 -19.12 11.69
N GLU A 57 -1.77 -18.88 12.95
CA GLU A 57 -2.71 -18.91 14.09
C GLU A 57 -3.78 -17.81 13.98
N MET A 58 -3.36 -16.60 13.61
CA MET A 58 -4.25 -15.46 13.41
C MET A 58 -5.18 -15.69 12.21
N GLU A 59 -4.67 -16.27 11.13
CA GLU A 59 -5.46 -16.66 9.96
C GLU A 59 -6.54 -17.67 10.29
N ALA A 60 -6.20 -18.73 11.03
CA ALA A 60 -7.17 -19.72 11.48
C ALA A 60 -8.27 -19.04 12.33
N MET A 61 -7.88 -18.15 13.24
CA MET A 61 -8.80 -17.40 14.09
C MET A 61 -9.73 -16.46 13.32
N MET A 62 -9.28 -15.89 12.20
CA MET A 62 -10.08 -15.00 11.35
C MET A 62 -11.11 -15.75 10.51
N ASN A 63 -10.85 -17.01 10.15
CA ASN A 63 -11.65 -17.76 9.19
C ASN A 63 -12.67 -18.73 9.85
N ASP A 64 -12.67 -18.86 11.17
CA ASP A 64 -13.55 -19.80 11.89
C ASP A 64 -15.02 -19.36 12.00
N HIS A 65 -15.31 -18.07 11.77
CA HIS A 65 -16.65 -17.52 11.76
C HIS A 65 -16.74 -16.31 10.83
N GLU A 66 -17.92 -16.09 10.21
CA GLU A 66 -18.14 -15.02 9.22
C GLU A 66 -17.82 -13.60 9.72
N ARG A 67 -17.94 -13.37 11.03
CA ARG A 67 -17.66 -12.07 11.68
C ARG A 67 -16.29 -12.00 12.39
N SER A 68 -15.54 -13.10 12.47
CA SER A 68 -14.29 -13.17 13.24
C SER A 68 -13.28 -12.13 12.78
N TYR A 69 -13.08 -11.98 11.46
CA TYR A 69 -12.22 -10.94 10.90
C TYR A 69 -12.56 -9.54 11.45
N HIS A 70 -13.83 -9.17 11.45
CA HIS A 70 -14.25 -7.83 11.87
C HIS A 70 -14.05 -7.59 13.37
N PHE A 71 -14.29 -8.60 14.22
CA PHE A 71 -14.06 -8.47 15.66
C PHE A 71 -12.56 -8.42 16.00
N ILE A 72 -11.74 -9.20 15.29
CA ILE A 72 -10.29 -9.16 15.43
C ILE A 72 -9.76 -7.79 15.01
N MET A 73 -10.23 -7.25 13.88
CA MET A 73 -9.84 -5.92 13.41
C MET A 73 -10.27 -4.81 14.39
N ASP A 74 -11.47 -4.88 14.96
CA ASP A 74 -11.94 -3.92 15.99
C ASP A 74 -11.01 -3.94 17.21
N GLU A 75 -10.67 -5.12 17.73
CA GLU A 75 -9.75 -5.25 18.87
C GLU A 75 -8.36 -4.71 18.54
N LEU A 76 -7.79 -5.09 17.39
CA LEU A 76 -6.47 -4.64 16.99
C LEU A 76 -6.40 -3.12 16.76
N ILE A 77 -7.41 -2.52 16.12
CA ILE A 77 -7.46 -1.06 15.92
C ILE A 77 -7.57 -0.34 17.26
N ASN A 78 -8.32 -0.90 18.21
CA ASN A 78 -8.40 -0.34 19.56
C ASN A 78 -7.07 -0.48 20.31
N LYS A 79 -6.38 -1.62 20.21
CA LYS A 79 -5.09 -1.89 20.85
C LYS A 79 -3.92 -1.12 20.21
N GLY A 80 -3.99 -0.88 18.91
CA GLY A 80 -3.06 -0.03 18.16
C GLY A 80 -3.27 1.47 18.38
N ASN A 81 -4.20 1.89 19.23
CA ASN A 81 -4.39 3.30 19.55
C ASN A 81 -3.49 3.72 20.72
N PRO A 82 -2.44 4.53 20.50
CA PRO A 82 -1.50 4.94 21.55
C PRO A 82 -2.13 5.88 22.59
N LEU A 83 -3.28 6.50 22.30
CA LEU A 83 -4.02 7.31 23.27
C LEU A 83 -4.81 6.44 24.26
N ARG A 84 -5.05 5.17 23.93
CA ARG A 84 -5.83 4.23 24.75
C ARG A 84 -4.98 3.17 25.42
N ASN A 85 -3.77 2.90 24.91
CA ASN A 85 -2.89 1.86 25.42
C ASN A 85 -1.53 2.47 25.80
N SER A 86 -1.07 2.17 27.01
CA SER A 86 0.22 2.63 27.52
C SER A 86 1.39 1.77 27.02
N ASP A 87 1.14 0.50 26.67
CA ASP A 87 2.17 -0.41 26.16
C ASP A 87 2.40 -0.18 24.66
N LEU A 88 3.51 0.47 24.35
CA LEU A 88 3.88 0.84 22.98
C LEU A 88 4.35 -0.34 22.14
N THR A 89 4.84 -1.41 22.78
CA THR A 89 5.23 -2.64 22.08
C THR A 89 3.99 -3.34 21.56
N GLU A 90 2.95 -3.42 22.39
CA GLU A 90 1.66 -3.96 21.98
C GLU A 90 0.98 -3.08 20.92
N VAL A 91 1.07 -1.76 21.04
CA VAL A 91 0.57 -0.81 20.02
C VAL A 91 1.26 -1.07 18.68
N TYR A 92 2.59 -1.16 18.67
CA TYR A 92 3.38 -1.43 17.48
C TYR A 92 2.96 -2.74 16.79
N TYR A 93 2.89 -3.83 17.54
CA TYR A 93 2.48 -5.12 16.99
C TYR A 93 1.04 -5.11 16.50
N ALA A 94 0.13 -4.44 17.21
CA ALA A 94 -1.26 -4.30 16.77
C ALA A 94 -1.34 -3.55 15.43
N GLU A 95 -0.61 -2.45 15.26
CA GLU A 95 -0.57 -1.70 13.99
C GLU A 95 0.01 -2.53 12.83
N LYS A 96 1.11 -3.26 13.09
CA LYS A 96 1.71 -4.16 12.08
C LYS A 96 0.74 -5.28 11.69
N LEU A 97 0.05 -5.90 12.65
CA LEU A 97 -0.97 -6.90 12.38
C LEU A 97 -2.13 -6.33 11.55
N VAL A 98 -2.67 -5.15 11.90
CA VAL A 98 -3.72 -4.49 11.11
C VAL A 98 -3.29 -4.36 9.65
N CYS A 99 -2.04 -3.97 9.39
CA CYS A 99 -1.51 -3.85 8.04
C CYS A 99 -1.47 -5.22 7.32
N CYS A 100 -0.91 -6.25 7.96
CA CYS A 100 -0.78 -7.59 7.37
C CYS A 100 -2.15 -8.21 7.06
N LEU A 101 -3.08 -8.18 8.02
CA LEU A 101 -4.40 -8.80 7.86
C LEU A 101 -5.25 -8.09 6.79
N LYS A 102 -5.16 -6.76 6.70
CA LYS A 102 -5.78 -6.01 5.59
C LYS A 102 -5.23 -6.46 4.24
N LYS A 103 -3.91 -6.60 4.12
CA LYS A 103 -3.29 -7.10 2.87
C LYS A 103 -3.76 -8.51 2.52
N GLN A 104 -3.88 -9.41 3.49
CA GLN A 104 -4.42 -10.76 3.25
C GLN A 104 -5.86 -10.74 2.75
N GLN A 105 -6.73 -9.90 3.33
CA GLN A 105 -8.09 -9.73 2.81
C GLN A 105 -8.11 -9.12 1.41
N LEU A 106 -7.21 -8.18 1.12
CA LEU A 106 -7.07 -7.62 -0.23
C LEU A 106 -6.58 -8.67 -1.23
N LYS A 107 -5.67 -9.58 -0.86
CA LYS A 107 -5.27 -10.73 -1.69
C LYS A 107 -6.49 -11.60 -2.03
N LYS A 108 -7.33 -11.94 -1.04
CA LYS A 108 -8.60 -12.69 -1.25
C LYS A 108 -9.57 -11.94 -2.16
N PHE A 109 -9.79 -10.65 -1.90
CA PHE A 109 -10.63 -9.79 -2.73
C PHE A 109 -10.15 -9.79 -4.18
N TRP A 110 -8.85 -9.60 -4.43
CA TRP A 110 -8.29 -9.58 -5.78
C TRP A 110 -8.48 -10.91 -6.51
N ASN A 111 -8.32 -12.03 -5.82
CA ASN A 111 -8.57 -13.36 -6.39
C ASN A 111 -10.04 -13.55 -6.78
N ASN A 112 -10.98 -13.11 -5.95
CA ASN A 112 -12.41 -13.14 -6.29
C ASN A 112 -12.75 -12.17 -7.42
N PHE A 113 -12.16 -10.98 -7.42
CA PHE A 113 -12.36 -9.96 -8.46
C PHE A 113 -11.86 -10.43 -9.84
N LYS A 114 -10.87 -11.31 -9.91
CA LYS A 114 -10.45 -11.96 -11.18
C LYS A 114 -11.49 -12.93 -11.74
N GLN A 115 -12.37 -13.46 -10.90
CA GLN A 115 -13.32 -14.52 -11.25
C GLN A 115 -14.72 -14.00 -11.59
N ILE A 116 -15.05 -12.75 -11.23
CA ILE A 116 -16.34 -12.14 -11.58
C ILE A 116 -16.39 -11.81 -13.09
N PRO A 117 -17.59 -11.69 -13.70
CA PRO A 117 -17.74 -11.36 -15.11
C PRO A 117 -17.03 -10.04 -15.51
N PRO A 118 -16.44 -9.94 -16.73
CA PRO A 118 -15.73 -8.73 -17.17
C PRO A 118 -16.54 -7.43 -17.05
N GLU A 119 -17.86 -7.49 -17.25
CA GLU A 119 -18.77 -6.37 -17.09
C GLU A 119 -18.89 -5.89 -15.63
N GLU A 120 -18.55 -6.70 -14.64
CA GLU A 120 -18.58 -6.30 -13.22
C GLU A 120 -17.20 -5.86 -12.69
N GLN A 121 -16.16 -6.05 -13.49
CA GLN A 121 -14.76 -5.68 -13.21
C GLN A 121 -14.51 -4.18 -13.44
N LEU A 122 -15.24 -3.32 -12.74
CA LEU A 122 -15.19 -1.87 -12.93
C LEU A 122 -13.82 -1.25 -12.58
N LEU A 123 -13.42 -0.21 -13.32
CA LEU A 123 -12.17 0.51 -13.10
C LEU A 123 -12.09 1.18 -11.72
N GLU A 124 -13.17 1.77 -11.21
CA GLU A 124 -13.13 2.37 -9.86
C GLU A 124 -12.95 1.33 -8.76
N LYS A 125 -13.43 0.09 -8.94
CA LYS A 125 -13.21 -1.00 -7.97
C LYS A 125 -11.72 -1.37 -7.93
N GLY A 126 -11.07 -1.45 -9.11
CA GLY A 126 -9.63 -1.63 -9.23
C GLY A 126 -8.84 -0.49 -8.58
N ALA A 127 -9.24 0.76 -8.79
CA ALA A 127 -8.60 1.93 -8.18
C ALA A 127 -8.76 1.98 -6.65
N VAL A 128 -9.94 1.63 -6.13
CA VAL A 128 -10.19 1.51 -4.68
C VAL A 128 -9.34 0.39 -4.08
N PHE A 129 -9.17 -0.73 -4.78
CA PHE A 129 -8.28 -1.81 -4.36
C PHE A 129 -6.83 -1.33 -4.22
N VAL A 130 -6.30 -0.62 -5.23
CA VAL A 130 -4.95 -0.03 -5.18
C VAL A 130 -4.82 0.97 -4.02
N ALA A 131 -5.80 1.86 -3.84
CA ALA A 131 -5.79 2.82 -2.74
C ALA A 131 -5.77 2.14 -1.37
N LYS A 132 -6.60 1.09 -1.17
CA LYS A 132 -6.59 0.29 0.07
C LYS A 132 -5.26 -0.41 0.32
N TRP A 133 -4.59 -0.87 -0.73
CA TRP A 133 -3.29 -1.54 -0.62
C TRP A 133 -2.18 -0.59 -0.17
N ILE A 134 -2.16 0.61 -0.74
CA ILE A 134 -1.13 1.62 -0.45
C ILE A 134 -1.39 2.30 0.90
N GLN A 135 -2.64 2.58 1.22
CA GLN A 135 -3.04 3.29 2.43
C GLN A 135 -3.49 2.32 3.55
N SER A 136 -2.65 1.35 3.92
CA SER A 136 -3.00 0.32 4.90
C SER A 136 -3.35 0.86 6.29
N SER A 137 -2.81 2.03 6.66
CA SER A 137 -3.13 2.74 7.91
C SER A 137 -4.45 3.52 7.84
N MET A 138 -5.00 3.76 6.65
CA MET A 138 -6.23 4.54 6.48
C MET A 138 -7.43 3.64 6.15
N ALA A 139 -8.63 4.14 6.46
CA ALA A 139 -9.88 3.47 6.10
C ALA A 139 -10.42 4.03 4.79
N VAL A 140 -10.01 3.47 3.65
CA VAL A 140 -10.55 3.84 2.34
C VAL A 140 -11.94 3.22 2.16
N SER A 141 -12.97 4.06 2.02
CA SER A 141 -14.37 3.63 1.91
C SER A 141 -14.83 3.54 0.45
N PRO A 142 -15.13 2.34 -0.08
CA PRO A 142 -15.66 2.20 -1.44
C PRO A 142 -16.99 2.93 -1.63
N VAL A 143 -17.81 2.99 -0.57
CA VAL A 143 -19.11 3.66 -0.57
C VAL A 143 -18.94 5.17 -0.71
N LEU A 144 -17.95 5.76 -0.03
CA LEU A 144 -17.67 7.19 -0.13
C LEU A 144 -17.18 7.56 -1.52
N VAL A 145 -16.24 6.78 -2.07
CA VAL A 145 -15.74 6.96 -3.45
C VAL A 145 -16.89 6.88 -4.45
N SER A 146 -17.74 5.86 -4.34
CA SER A 146 -18.91 5.73 -5.23
C SER A 146 -19.88 6.91 -5.10
N ARG A 147 -20.13 7.41 -3.87
CA ARG A 147 -20.94 8.60 -3.64
C ARG A 147 -20.34 9.86 -4.26
N GLN A 148 -19.03 10.05 -4.16
CA GLN A 148 -18.34 11.20 -4.79
C GLN A 148 -18.46 11.14 -6.32
N LEU A 149 -18.35 9.95 -6.91
CA LEU A 149 -18.57 9.75 -8.35
C LEU A 149 -20.04 10.02 -8.74
N ASP A 150 -21.00 9.63 -7.89
CA ASP A 150 -22.43 9.94 -8.11
C ASP A 150 -22.70 11.45 -8.02
N LEU A 151 -22.02 12.18 -7.11
CA LEU A 151 -22.11 13.65 -7.03
C LEU A 151 -21.57 14.33 -8.28
N LEU A 152 -20.44 13.86 -8.82
CA LEU A 152 -19.90 14.34 -10.09
C LEU A 152 -20.88 14.07 -11.24
N ALA A 153 -21.46 12.86 -11.32
CA ALA A 153 -22.48 12.55 -12.31
C ALA A 153 -23.72 13.45 -12.18
N GLY A 154 -24.16 13.75 -10.95
CA GLY A 154 -25.22 14.70 -10.67
C GLY A 154 -24.91 16.11 -11.19
N ALA A 155 -23.71 16.62 -10.90
CA ALA A 155 -23.28 17.93 -11.40
C ALA A 155 -23.26 17.99 -12.94
N VAL A 156 -22.84 16.91 -13.61
CA VAL A 156 -22.90 16.82 -15.08
C VAL A 156 -24.33 16.85 -15.58
N ARG A 157 -25.26 16.17 -14.91
CA ARG A 157 -26.70 16.22 -15.27
C ARG A 157 -27.26 17.64 -15.15
N GLU A 158 -26.84 18.43 -14.17
CA GLU A 158 -27.27 19.82 -14.03
C GLU A 158 -26.75 20.71 -15.18
N VAL A 159 -25.45 20.60 -15.51
CA VAL A 159 -24.87 21.30 -16.66
C VAL A 159 -25.57 20.89 -17.96
N LEU A 160 -25.78 19.59 -18.15
CA LEU A 160 -26.46 19.04 -19.32
C LEU A 160 -27.92 19.54 -19.41
N ARG A 161 -28.64 19.63 -18.29
CA ARG A 161 -30.03 20.10 -18.27
C ARG A 161 -30.14 21.56 -18.68
N SER A 162 -29.18 22.39 -18.28
CA SER A 162 -29.17 23.82 -18.62
C SER A 162 -28.96 24.08 -20.12
N ARG A 163 -28.24 23.20 -20.82
CA ARG A 163 -27.88 23.38 -22.24
C ARG A 163 -28.70 22.53 -23.20
N HIS A 164 -29.09 21.33 -22.76
CA HIS A 164 -29.77 20.31 -23.56
C HIS A 164 -30.95 19.72 -22.77
N PRO A 165 -31.99 20.52 -22.45
CA PRO A 165 -33.09 20.10 -21.57
C PRO A 165 -33.90 18.91 -22.12
N PHE A 166 -33.84 18.65 -23.42
CA PHE A 166 -34.54 17.56 -24.09
C PHE A 166 -33.68 16.30 -24.27
N HIS A 167 -32.49 16.23 -23.66
CA HIS A 167 -31.62 15.06 -23.74
C HIS A 167 -32.29 13.80 -23.15
N SER A 168 -32.17 12.66 -23.82
CA SER A 168 -32.86 11.40 -23.51
C SER A 168 -32.53 10.82 -22.11
N ILE A 169 -31.40 11.24 -21.52
CA ILE A 169 -31.01 10.90 -20.14
C ILE A 169 -32.03 11.34 -19.08
N PHE A 170 -32.82 12.38 -19.36
CA PHE A 170 -33.84 12.88 -18.43
C PHE A 170 -35.14 12.07 -18.46
N SER A 171 -35.38 11.33 -19.55
CA SER A 171 -36.45 10.32 -19.66
C SER A 171 -35.99 8.90 -19.31
N THR A 172 -34.71 8.71 -18.98
CA THR A 172 -34.15 7.39 -18.62
C THR A 172 -34.62 6.96 -17.24
N SER A 173 -35.04 5.69 -17.09
CA SER A 173 -35.48 5.14 -15.80
C SER A 173 -34.34 5.05 -14.78
N LEU A 174 -34.67 5.17 -13.49
CA LEU A 174 -33.70 5.07 -12.40
C LEU A 174 -33.04 3.69 -12.34
N ASP A 175 -33.79 2.62 -12.65
CA ASP A 175 -33.27 1.26 -12.67
C ASP A 175 -32.15 1.10 -13.70
N LEU A 176 -32.30 1.71 -14.88
CA LEU A 176 -31.28 1.64 -15.93
C LEU A 176 -30.03 2.45 -15.55
N VAL A 177 -30.20 3.62 -14.93
CA VAL A 177 -29.08 4.41 -14.39
C VAL A 177 -28.32 3.64 -13.31
N GLU A 178 -29.02 2.94 -12.43
CA GLU A 178 -28.38 2.10 -11.40
C GLU A 178 -27.65 0.90 -12.03
N GLN A 179 -28.19 0.30 -13.10
CA GLN A 179 -27.48 -0.74 -13.85
C GLN A 179 -26.15 -0.23 -14.43
N TRP A 180 -26.15 0.96 -15.02
CA TRP A 180 -24.92 1.57 -15.56
C TRP A 180 -23.88 1.84 -14.49
N LYS A 181 -24.29 2.14 -13.25
CA LYS A 181 -23.40 2.31 -12.12
C LYS A 181 -22.72 1.01 -11.70
N GLN A 182 -23.41 -0.13 -11.80
CA GLN A 182 -22.92 -1.42 -11.30
C GLN A 182 -22.18 -2.26 -12.35
N LYS A 183 -22.43 -2.01 -13.64
CA LYS A 183 -21.87 -2.80 -14.76
C LYS A 183 -21.23 -1.91 -15.84
N ALA A 184 -20.18 -2.41 -16.46
CA ALA A 184 -19.55 -1.82 -17.62
C ALA A 184 -20.52 -1.88 -18.81
N LEU A 185 -20.56 -0.80 -19.58
CA LEU A 185 -21.40 -0.72 -20.76
C LEU A 185 -20.81 -1.59 -21.88
N THR A 186 -21.67 -2.28 -22.63
CA THR A 186 -21.30 -2.95 -23.88
C THR A 186 -21.25 -1.95 -25.04
N ASP A 187 -22.19 -1.01 -25.09
CA ASP A 187 -22.23 0.11 -26.05
C ASP A 187 -22.78 1.39 -25.40
N ASN A 188 -22.71 2.50 -26.14
CA ASN A 188 -23.35 3.76 -25.77
C ASN A 188 -24.87 3.59 -25.63
N GLN A 189 -25.47 4.35 -24.71
CA GLN A 189 -26.91 4.31 -24.42
C GLN A 189 -27.69 5.41 -25.14
N PHE A 190 -26.99 6.27 -25.88
CA PHE A 190 -27.54 7.39 -26.64
C PHE A 190 -26.89 7.48 -28.03
N GLY A 191 -27.48 8.28 -28.92
CA GLY A 191 -26.89 8.56 -30.22
C GLY A 191 -25.60 9.40 -30.12
N PRO A 192 -24.77 9.45 -31.18
CA PRO A 192 -23.48 10.16 -31.18
C PRO A 192 -23.53 11.61 -30.66
N SER A 193 -24.53 12.38 -31.10
CA SER A 193 -24.71 13.79 -30.70
C SER A 193 -24.97 13.93 -29.19
N GLU A 194 -25.84 13.08 -28.64
CA GLU A 194 -26.17 13.07 -27.22
C GLU A 194 -24.98 12.60 -26.36
N CYS A 195 -24.27 11.56 -26.79
CA CYS A 195 -23.02 11.15 -26.14
C CYS A 195 -21.99 12.29 -26.10
N GLN A 196 -21.85 13.03 -27.20
CA GLN A 196 -20.94 14.18 -27.24
C GLN A 196 -21.39 15.29 -26.28
N GLN A 197 -22.69 15.58 -26.16
CA GLN A 197 -23.22 16.54 -25.20
C GLN A 197 -22.88 16.14 -23.76
N VAL A 198 -23.03 14.86 -23.40
CA VAL A 198 -22.61 14.32 -22.10
C VAL A 198 -21.11 14.49 -21.88
N LEU A 199 -20.28 14.13 -22.86
CA LEU A 199 -18.82 14.21 -22.72
C LEU A 199 -18.32 15.67 -22.60
N VAL A 200 -18.93 16.61 -23.32
CA VAL A 200 -18.61 18.04 -23.20
C VAL A 200 -18.99 18.56 -21.80
N ALA A 201 -20.19 18.24 -21.32
CA ALA A 201 -20.61 18.63 -19.98
C ALA A 201 -19.74 17.98 -18.89
N LEU A 202 -19.32 16.74 -19.10
CA LEU A 202 -18.40 16.03 -18.20
C LEU A 202 -17.02 16.68 -18.15
N GLY A 203 -16.44 17.01 -19.29
CA GLY A 203 -15.16 17.73 -19.35
C GLY A 203 -15.23 19.06 -18.59
N GLU A 204 -16.31 19.81 -18.76
CA GLU A 204 -16.50 21.07 -18.02
C GLU A 204 -16.62 20.88 -16.51
N VAL A 205 -17.39 19.90 -16.04
CA VAL A 205 -17.50 19.64 -14.60
C VAL A 205 -16.17 19.21 -14.01
N ILE A 206 -15.49 18.26 -14.65
CA ILE A 206 -14.22 17.72 -14.13
C ILE A 206 -13.13 18.80 -14.16
N PHE A 207 -12.90 19.47 -15.29
CA PHE A 207 -11.73 20.34 -15.45
C PHE A 207 -11.99 21.80 -15.07
N ASN A 208 -13.21 22.32 -15.28
CA ASN A 208 -13.50 23.74 -15.06
C ASN A 208 -14.19 24.00 -13.71
N HIS A 209 -15.23 23.23 -13.36
CA HIS A 209 -15.95 23.45 -12.10
C HIS A 209 -15.20 22.91 -10.89
N ASN A 210 -14.70 21.68 -10.98
CA ASN A 210 -13.99 21.02 -9.88
C ASN A 210 -12.48 21.21 -9.94
N GLY A 211 -11.93 21.65 -11.08
CA GLY A 211 -10.51 21.95 -11.22
C GLY A 211 -9.61 20.73 -11.15
N PHE A 212 -10.06 19.56 -11.62
CA PHE A 212 -9.19 18.38 -11.67
C PHE A 212 -7.97 18.65 -12.55
N TYR A 213 -6.76 18.34 -12.06
CA TYR A 213 -5.54 18.53 -12.84
C TYR A 213 -4.47 17.48 -12.56
N THR A 214 -3.58 17.33 -13.54
CA THR A 214 -2.37 16.50 -13.48
C THR A 214 -1.14 17.38 -13.42
N ASP A 215 -0.19 17.06 -12.53
CA ASP A 215 1.06 17.82 -12.39
C ASP A 215 2.26 16.96 -12.83
N ASN A 216 3.07 17.49 -13.76
CA ASN A 216 4.29 16.88 -14.27
C ASN A 216 5.39 16.71 -13.22
N ASN A 217 5.44 17.58 -12.22
CA ASN A 217 6.48 17.57 -11.19
C ASN A 217 6.14 16.67 -10.01
N MET A 218 4.89 16.18 -9.93
CA MET A 218 4.36 15.44 -8.78
C MET A 218 3.96 13.99 -9.10
N HIS A 219 4.45 13.43 -10.21
CA HIS A 219 4.27 12.01 -10.55
C HIS A 219 4.79 11.05 -9.47
N TYR A 220 5.60 11.55 -8.52
CA TYR A 220 6.20 10.77 -7.44
C TYR A 220 5.43 10.82 -6.11
N ASN A 221 4.25 11.44 -6.07
CA ASN A 221 3.37 11.37 -4.90
C ASN A 221 2.41 10.17 -5.00
N VAL A 222 2.51 9.22 -4.06
CA VAL A 222 1.64 8.03 -3.99
C VAL A 222 0.16 8.39 -3.84
N ASP A 223 -0.16 9.54 -3.24
CA ASP A 223 -1.54 10.04 -3.12
C ASP A 223 -2.19 10.27 -4.50
N ASN A 224 -1.39 10.62 -5.52
CA ASN A 224 -1.88 10.84 -6.88
C ASN A 224 -2.31 9.54 -7.59
N ALA A 225 -2.01 8.38 -7.00
CA ALA A 225 -2.48 7.07 -7.44
C ALA A 225 -3.67 6.55 -6.60
N CYS A 226 -4.12 7.28 -5.57
CA CYS A 226 -5.18 6.85 -4.66
C CYS A 226 -6.48 7.59 -4.97
N ILE A 227 -7.50 6.89 -5.50
CA ILE A 227 -8.74 7.52 -6.00
C ILE A 227 -9.46 8.40 -4.96
N ASN A 228 -9.50 8.00 -3.69
CA ASN A 228 -10.08 8.81 -2.61
C ASN A 228 -9.32 10.12 -2.41
N MET A 229 -7.99 10.08 -2.43
CA MET A 229 -7.17 11.28 -2.27
C MET A 229 -7.33 12.23 -3.46
N VAL A 230 -7.43 11.67 -4.67
CA VAL A 230 -7.64 12.45 -5.90
C VAL A 230 -9.04 13.07 -5.94
N LEU A 231 -10.08 12.36 -5.51
CA LEU A 231 -11.44 12.91 -5.41
C LEU A 231 -11.54 14.04 -4.37
N ASP A 232 -10.79 13.95 -3.27
CA ASP A 232 -10.77 14.99 -2.23
C ASP A 232 -9.96 16.23 -2.64
N ARG A 233 -8.81 16.04 -3.31
CA ARG A 233 -7.88 17.13 -3.65
C ARG A 233 -8.05 17.67 -5.07
N CYS A 234 -8.81 16.99 -5.93
CA CYS A 234 -8.90 17.25 -7.36
C CYS A 234 -7.52 17.26 -8.06
N GLN A 235 -6.55 16.52 -7.53
CA GLN A 235 -5.19 16.43 -8.08
C GLN A 235 -4.79 14.96 -8.14
N GLY A 236 -4.35 14.48 -9.30
CA GLY A 236 -4.04 13.06 -9.46
C GLY A 236 -3.19 12.72 -10.68
N SER A 237 -2.84 11.44 -10.79
CA SER A 237 -2.19 10.90 -11.97
C SER A 237 -3.17 10.83 -13.14
N PRO A 238 -2.69 10.91 -14.40
CA PRO A 238 -3.54 10.78 -15.58
C PRO A 238 -4.41 9.52 -15.56
N ILE A 239 -3.89 8.41 -15.02
CA ILE A 239 -4.61 7.14 -14.94
C ILE A 239 -5.83 7.26 -14.01
N ILE A 240 -5.66 7.81 -12.81
CA ILE A 240 -6.77 7.96 -11.85
C ILE A 240 -7.81 8.95 -12.37
N ILE A 241 -7.41 10.05 -13.01
CA ILE A 241 -8.37 11.00 -13.58
C ILE A 241 -9.13 10.37 -14.75
N CYS A 242 -8.47 9.56 -15.62
CA CYS A 242 -9.17 8.76 -16.63
C CYS A 242 -10.17 7.77 -16.02
N ILE A 243 -9.83 7.13 -14.90
CA ILE A 243 -10.74 6.21 -14.19
C ILE A 243 -11.96 6.97 -13.65
N ILE A 244 -11.75 8.14 -13.02
CA ILE A 244 -12.85 9.00 -12.55
C ILE A 244 -13.73 9.43 -13.72
N TYR A 245 -13.12 9.90 -14.80
CA TYR A 245 -13.83 10.35 -16.00
C TYR A 245 -14.66 9.22 -16.62
N GLU A 246 -14.08 8.04 -16.83
CA GLU A 246 -14.81 6.85 -17.33
C GLU A 246 -15.93 6.46 -16.38
N SER A 247 -15.67 6.45 -15.07
CA SER A 247 -16.66 6.06 -14.05
C SER A 247 -17.88 6.98 -14.05
N VAL A 248 -17.68 8.28 -14.28
CA VAL A 248 -18.76 9.27 -14.37
C VAL A 248 -19.47 9.18 -15.72
N ALA A 249 -18.73 9.08 -16.83
CA ALA A 249 -19.30 8.90 -18.17
C ALA A 249 -20.21 7.67 -18.25
N ARG A 250 -19.75 6.55 -17.67
CA ARG A 250 -20.50 5.30 -17.59
C ARG A 250 -21.80 5.46 -16.82
N ARG A 251 -21.78 6.12 -15.64
CA ARG A 251 -23.00 6.46 -14.86
C ARG A 251 -23.99 7.33 -15.63
N LEU A 252 -23.53 7.99 -16.70
CA LEU A 252 -24.31 8.81 -17.60
C LEU A 252 -24.57 8.13 -18.95
N GLY A 253 -24.44 6.80 -19.04
CA GLY A 253 -24.80 6.01 -20.23
C GLY A 253 -23.83 6.12 -21.40
N VAL A 254 -22.62 6.69 -21.20
CA VAL A 254 -21.61 6.84 -22.25
C VAL A 254 -20.42 5.92 -21.98
N LYS A 255 -20.07 5.10 -22.96
CA LYS A 255 -18.95 4.16 -22.86
C LYS A 255 -17.65 4.83 -23.28
N CYS A 256 -16.57 4.62 -22.53
CA CYS A 256 -15.22 5.04 -22.90
C CYS A 256 -14.24 3.87 -22.74
N ASP A 257 -13.43 3.59 -23.75
CA ASP A 257 -12.32 2.64 -23.64
C ASP A 257 -11.13 3.34 -22.98
N THR A 258 -10.45 2.69 -22.03
CA THR A 258 -9.11 3.15 -21.60
C THR A 258 -8.02 2.65 -22.53
N LEU A 259 -6.99 3.46 -22.73
CA LEU A 259 -5.85 3.13 -23.55
C LEU A 259 -4.54 3.38 -22.80
N SER A 260 -3.87 2.28 -22.47
CA SER A 260 -2.54 2.31 -21.85
C SER A 260 -1.47 2.44 -22.93
N LEU A 261 -0.77 3.56 -23.01
CA LEU A 261 0.37 3.78 -23.90
C LEU A 261 1.66 3.94 -23.06
N PRO A 262 2.86 3.66 -23.62
CA PRO A 262 4.11 3.69 -22.86
C PRO A 262 4.37 5.00 -22.10
N GLU A 263 4.01 6.15 -22.67
CA GLU A 263 4.20 7.48 -22.06
C GLU A 263 2.89 8.18 -21.67
N HIS A 264 1.73 7.69 -22.13
CA HIS A 264 0.45 8.36 -21.96
C HIS A 264 -0.68 7.40 -21.60
N PHE A 265 -1.72 7.91 -20.96
CA PHE A 265 -2.93 7.17 -20.68
C PHE A 265 -4.13 8.01 -21.12
N LEU A 266 -4.91 7.50 -22.06
CA LEU A 266 -5.99 8.25 -22.71
C LEU A 266 -7.31 7.48 -22.61
N LEU A 267 -8.42 8.17 -22.82
CA LEU A 267 -9.70 7.53 -23.12
C LEU A 267 -9.97 7.59 -24.61
N ARG A 268 -10.75 6.64 -25.12
CA ARG A 268 -11.27 6.61 -26.48
C ARG A 268 -12.78 6.41 -26.46
N TRP A 269 -13.49 7.36 -27.03
CA TRP A 269 -14.92 7.24 -27.31
C TRP A 269 -15.13 6.83 -28.77
N LYS A 270 -16.01 5.84 -29.01
CA LYS A 270 -16.43 5.40 -30.35
C LYS A 270 -17.93 5.62 -30.50
N GLU A 271 -18.40 5.88 -31.72
CA GLU A 271 -19.84 5.98 -32.00
C GLU A 271 -20.59 4.68 -31.66
N SER A 272 -20.01 3.52 -31.98
CA SER A 272 -20.51 2.21 -31.56
C SER A 272 -19.36 1.26 -31.17
N TYR A 273 -19.61 0.43 -30.18
CA TYR A 273 -18.67 -0.60 -29.73
C TYR A 273 -19.08 -2.02 -30.17
N THR A 274 -20.30 -2.19 -30.65
CA THR A 274 -20.87 -3.49 -31.03
C THR A 274 -21.00 -3.70 -32.54
N CYS A 275 -20.80 -2.67 -33.36
CA CYS A 275 -20.86 -2.78 -34.81
C CYS A 275 -19.74 -3.69 -35.37
N GLU A 276 -20.13 -4.85 -35.92
CA GLU A 276 -19.25 -5.87 -36.53
C GLU A 276 -18.70 -5.49 -37.93
N LYS A 277 -18.85 -4.24 -38.38
CA LYS A 277 -18.37 -3.81 -39.72
C LYS A 277 -16.84 -3.71 -39.74
N SER A 278 -16.21 -4.87 -39.95
CA SER A 278 -14.92 -5.13 -40.60
C SER A 278 -13.96 -3.93 -40.66
N SER A 279 -12.94 -4.00 -39.79
CA SER A 279 -11.85 -3.05 -39.53
C SER A 279 -12.17 -1.96 -38.49
N LEU A 280 -11.31 -1.85 -37.45
CA LEU A 280 -11.35 -0.79 -36.43
C LEU A 280 -11.24 0.64 -37.02
N ASP A 281 -10.98 0.77 -38.32
CA ASP A 281 -10.85 2.02 -39.05
C ASP A 281 -12.18 2.54 -39.63
N SER A 282 -13.28 1.78 -39.53
CA SER A 282 -14.59 2.12 -40.11
C SER A 282 -15.53 2.87 -39.14
N VAL A 283 -15.31 2.75 -37.83
CA VAL A 283 -16.15 3.38 -36.79
C VAL A 283 -15.54 4.72 -36.40
N PRO A 284 -16.26 5.85 -36.52
CA PRO A 284 -15.75 7.14 -36.06
C PRO A 284 -15.46 7.12 -34.55
N TYR A 285 -14.31 7.65 -34.17
CA TYR A 285 -13.88 7.76 -32.79
C TYR A 285 -13.00 8.98 -32.57
N PHE A 286 -12.92 9.41 -31.31
CA PHE A 286 -11.94 10.38 -30.85
C PHE A 286 -11.37 9.97 -29.50
N TYR A 287 -10.25 10.57 -29.15
CA TYR A 287 -9.58 10.37 -27.88
C TYR A 287 -9.86 11.54 -26.95
N ILE A 288 -9.84 11.28 -25.66
CA ILE A 288 -10.00 12.29 -24.62
C ILE A 288 -8.70 12.31 -23.82
N ASP A 289 -8.04 13.44 -23.83
CA ASP A 289 -6.77 13.65 -23.14
C ASP A 289 -6.99 14.39 -21.82
N VAL A 290 -7.12 13.62 -20.74
CA VAL A 290 -7.33 14.17 -19.40
C VAL A 290 -6.13 14.95 -18.87
N PHE A 291 -4.93 14.69 -19.41
CA PHE A 291 -3.74 15.45 -19.04
C PHE A 291 -3.84 16.88 -19.59
N ASN A 292 -4.37 17.02 -20.81
CA ASN A 292 -4.63 18.30 -21.46
C ASN A 292 -6.08 18.79 -21.26
N GLN A 293 -6.57 18.75 -20.03
CA GLN A 293 -7.90 19.26 -19.62
C GLN A 293 -9.09 18.66 -20.40
N GLY A 294 -9.02 17.38 -20.75
CA GLY A 294 -10.10 16.67 -21.42
C GLY A 294 -10.23 16.99 -22.91
N LYS A 295 -9.19 17.55 -23.54
CA LYS A 295 -9.21 17.91 -24.96
C LYS A 295 -9.55 16.69 -25.84
N PHE A 296 -10.48 16.88 -26.77
CA PHE A 296 -10.78 15.88 -27.78
C PHE A 296 -9.72 15.89 -28.88
N LEU A 297 -9.15 14.72 -29.14
CA LEU A 297 -8.11 14.52 -30.13
C LEU A 297 -8.62 13.54 -31.19
N ASN A 298 -8.39 13.87 -32.46
CA ASN A 298 -8.49 12.91 -33.56
C ASN A 298 -7.08 12.44 -33.95
N LEU A 299 -6.98 11.46 -34.85
CA LEU A 299 -5.70 10.92 -35.33
C LEU A 299 -4.75 12.02 -35.89
N ARG A 300 -5.31 13.09 -36.48
CA ARG A 300 -4.53 14.21 -37.06
C ARG A 300 -4.07 15.22 -36.00
N SER A 301 -4.76 15.27 -34.86
CA SER A 301 -4.50 16.17 -33.74
C SER A 301 -3.77 15.48 -32.58
N CYS A 302 -3.27 14.26 -32.79
CA CYS A 302 -2.41 13.55 -31.85
C CYS A 302 -1.21 14.44 -31.46
N PRO A 303 -0.99 14.73 -30.16
CA PRO A 303 0.23 15.38 -29.72
C PRO A 303 1.44 14.56 -30.19
N ARG A 304 2.46 15.21 -30.74
CA ARG A 304 3.72 14.52 -31.04
C ARG A 304 4.40 14.22 -29.70
N PHE A 305 4.29 12.97 -29.26
CA PHE A 305 4.88 12.52 -28.02
C PHE A 305 6.36 12.20 -28.28
N SER A 306 7.24 13.11 -27.85
CA SER A 306 8.71 13.04 -28.00
C SER A 306 9.26 13.25 -29.42
N THR A 307 10.38 13.97 -29.54
CA THR A 307 11.06 14.24 -30.82
C THR A 307 11.56 12.95 -31.46
N GLY A 308 10.88 12.50 -32.53
CA GLY A 308 11.29 11.34 -33.33
C GLY A 308 10.47 10.06 -33.14
N SER A 309 9.53 10.03 -32.18
CA SER A 309 8.58 8.91 -32.06
C SER A 309 7.41 9.08 -33.03
N GLN A 310 7.05 8.04 -33.78
CA GLN A 310 5.77 8.00 -34.50
C GLN A 310 4.63 8.10 -33.47
N CYS A 311 3.57 8.86 -33.79
CA CYS A 311 2.43 9.00 -32.88
C CYS A 311 1.97 7.58 -32.46
N PRO A 312 1.89 7.25 -31.15
CA PRO A 312 1.52 5.92 -30.68
C PRO A 312 0.16 5.45 -31.21
N MET A 313 -0.68 6.39 -31.66
CA MET A 313 -1.99 6.16 -32.25
C MET A 313 -1.94 5.83 -33.76
N GLN A 314 -0.76 5.88 -34.41
CA GLN A 314 -0.57 5.49 -35.83
C GLN A 314 -0.31 3.99 -36.03
N LYS A 315 0.10 3.25 -34.98
CA LYS A 315 0.14 1.79 -35.04
C LYS A 315 -1.28 1.24 -34.90
N LYS A 316 -1.62 0.19 -35.65
CA LYS A 316 -2.93 -0.51 -35.65
C LYS A 316 -3.62 -0.40 -34.30
N SER A 317 -4.87 0.06 -34.33
CA SER A 317 -5.65 0.45 -33.15
C SER A 317 -5.47 -0.52 -31.97
N LYS A 318 -4.82 -0.04 -30.90
CA LYS A 318 -4.59 -0.80 -29.68
C LYS A 318 -5.96 -1.19 -29.06
N PRO A 319 -6.12 -2.44 -28.58
CA PRO A 319 -7.32 -2.82 -27.85
C PRO A 319 -7.48 -1.95 -26.59
N ALA A 320 -8.73 -1.86 -26.10
CA ALA A 320 -9.00 -1.23 -24.82
C ALA A 320 -8.22 -1.97 -23.72
N ALA A 321 -7.61 -1.23 -22.82
CA ALA A 321 -6.98 -1.82 -21.64
C ALA A 321 -8.05 -2.41 -20.74
N THR A 322 -7.84 -3.65 -20.33
CA THR A 322 -8.64 -4.33 -19.31
C THR A 322 -8.39 -3.70 -17.94
N THR A 323 -9.32 -3.89 -16.99
CA THR A 323 -9.15 -3.41 -15.62
C THR A 323 -7.88 -3.94 -14.97
N PHE A 324 -7.46 -5.17 -15.29
CA PHE A 324 -6.21 -5.75 -14.79
C PHE A 324 -4.98 -5.04 -15.35
N GLU A 325 -4.94 -4.74 -16.65
CA GLU A 325 -3.85 -3.97 -17.26
C GLU A 325 -3.79 -2.55 -16.71
N VAL A 326 -4.94 -1.93 -16.39
CA VAL A 326 -4.97 -0.60 -15.75
C VAL A 326 -4.44 -0.66 -14.32
N VAL A 327 -4.84 -1.65 -13.53
CA VAL A 327 -4.32 -1.84 -12.16
C VAL A 327 -2.83 -2.18 -12.16
N GLU A 328 -2.36 -3.02 -13.08
CA GLU A 328 -0.94 -3.30 -13.27
C GLU A 328 -0.17 -2.02 -13.65
N ARG A 329 -0.73 -1.18 -14.53
CA ARG A 329 -0.12 0.10 -14.89
C ARG A 329 -0.04 1.05 -13.68
N LEU A 330 -1.08 1.11 -12.84
CA LEU A 330 -1.06 1.87 -11.59
C LEU A 330 0.04 1.37 -10.64
N ALA A 331 0.16 0.05 -10.47
CA ALA A 331 1.17 -0.58 -9.61
C ALA A 331 2.60 -0.27 -10.10
N ASN A 332 2.84 -0.33 -11.40
CA ASN A 332 4.13 0.05 -11.99
C ASN A 332 4.47 1.53 -11.80
N ASN A 333 3.51 2.43 -11.99
CA ASN A 333 3.71 3.86 -11.75
C ASN A 333 3.98 4.16 -10.26
N LEU A 334 3.33 3.43 -9.35
CA LEU A 334 3.59 3.50 -7.91
C LEU A 334 5.02 3.06 -7.55
N GLU A 335 5.53 2.00 -8.17
CA GLU A 335 6.91 1.55 -7.96
C GLU A 335 7.93 2.63 -8.34
N VAL A 336 7.71 3.32 -9.46
CA VAL A 336 8.51 4.48 -9.88
C VAL A 336 8.42 5.62 -8.87
N ALA A 337 7.21 5.94 -8.38
CA ALA A 337 7.00 6.95 -7.36
C ALA A 337 7.74 6.63 -6.04
N CYS A 338 7.68 5.37 -5.60
CA CYS A 338 8.34 4.91 -4.38
C CYS A 338 9.87 4.97 -4.47
N ARG A 339 10.46 4.81 -5.66
CA ARG A 339 11.93 4.88 -5.85
C ARG A 339 12.52 6.26 -5.55
N GLN A 340 11.76 7.32 -5.81
CA GLN A 340 12.25 8.70 -5.79
C GLN A 340 12.20 9.36 -4.40
N ARG A 341 11.58 8.71 -3.40
CA ARG A 341 11.55 9.21 -2.02
C ARG A 341 12.64 8.58 -1.17
N THR A 342 13.17 9.34 -0.22
CA THR A 342 14.22 8.91 0.71
C THR A 342 13.66 8.25 1.97
N LEU A 343 12.61 8.81 2.57
CA LEU A 343 12.00 8.30 3.81
C LEU A 343 11.25 6.98 3.56
N ASN A 344 11.47 5.96 4.41
CA ASN A 344 10.81 4.65 4.37
C ASN A 344 10.79 4.00 2.97
N ARG A 345 11.83 4.26 2.17
CA ARG A 345 11.94 3.85 0.77
C ARG A 345 11.77 2.34 0.60
N ASN A 346 12.46 1.54 1.41
CA ASN A 346 12.42 0.08 1.30
C ASN A 346 11.03 -0.49 1.60
N ALA A 347 10.38 -0.06 2.67
CA ALA A 347 9.04 -0.51 3.02
C ALA A 347 7.99 -0.13 1.95
N ARG A 348 8.07 1.09 1.41
CA ARG A 348 7.19 1.56 0.32
C ARG A 348 7.43 0.83 -0.99
N LEU A 349 8.71 0.62 -1.34
CA LEU A 349 9.09 -0.10 -2.55
C LEU A 349 8.68 -1.57 -2.47
N ARG A 350 8.89 -2.21 -1.31
CA ARG A 350 8.39 -3.55 -1.00
C ARG A 350 6.88 -3.61 -1.21
N ASN A 351 6.12 -2.68 -0.61
CA ASN A 351 4.66 -2.65 -0.75
C ASN A 351 4.19 -2.53 -2.21
N ALA A 352 4.86 -1.70 -3.02
CA ALA A 352 4.56 -1.56 -4.44
C ALA A 352 4.90 -2.83 -5.26
N LEU A 353 6.05 -3.47 -4.97
CA LEU A 353 6.45 -4.70 -5.66
C LEU A 353 5.58 -5.90 -5.25
N GLU A 354 5.13 -5.98 -3.99
CA GLU A 354 4.13 -6.98 -3.57
C GLU A 354 2.81 -6.80 -4.34
N LEU A 355 2.38 -5.55 -4.57
CA LEU A 355 1.21 -5.26 -5.40
C LEU A 355 1.44 -5.69 -6.86
N ILE A 356 2.58 -5.34 -7.46
CA ILE A 356 2.92 -5.74 -8.83
C ILE A 356 2.92 -7.27 -8.95
N HIS A 357 3.54 -7.97 -8.00
CA HIS A 357 3.55 -9.44 -8.00
C HIS A 357 2.14 -10.04 -7.86
N LEU A 358 1.27 -9.43 -7.06
CA LEU A 358 -0.12 -9.89 -6.89
C LEU A 358 -0.95 -9.71 -8.17
N VAL A 359 -0.75 -8.62 -8.91
CA VAL A 359 -1.53 -8.28 -10.11
C VAL A 359 -0.93 -8.90 -11.38
N ASN A 360 0.39 -9.05 -11.44
CA ASN A 360 1.13 -9.73 -12.48
C ASN A 360 2.15 -10.72 -11.86
N PRO A 361 1.72 -11.94 -11.50
CA PRO A 361 2.59 -12.92 -10.86
C PRO A 361 3.67 -13.49 -11.80
N ARG A 362 3.58 -13.22 -13.10
CA ARG A 362 4.51 -13.72 -14.12
C ARG A 362 5.64 -12.72 -14.42
N ASP A 363 5.63 -11.54 -13.80
CA ASP A 363 6.73 -10.58 -13.92
C ASP A 363 7.97 -11.05 -13.15
N ILE A 364 8.90 -11.67 -13.89
CA ILE A 364 10.19 -12.13 -13.38
C ILE A 364 11.02 -10.96 -12.83
N HIS A 365 11.01 -9.80 -13.48
CA HIS A 365 11.80 -8.65 -13.02
C HIS A 365 11.29 -8.13 -11.67
N CYS A 366 9.97 -8.11 -11.47
CA CYS A 366 9.36 -7.82 -10.18
C CYS A 366 9.80 -8.84 -9.12
N LEU A 367 9.68 -10.15 -9.41
CA LEU A 367 10.08 -11.21 -8.49
C LEU A 367 11.56 -11.11 -8.06
N LEU A 368 12.47 -10.86 -9.01
CA LEU A 368 13.90 -10.68 -8.71
C LEU A 368 14.15 -9.46 -7.81
N LYS A 369 13.45 -8.34 -8.03
CA LYS A 369 13.57 -7.14 -7.19
C LYS A 369 13.00 -7.38 -5.80
N LEU A 370 11.84 -8.03 -5.72
CA LEU A 370 11.16 -8.33 -4.46
C LEU A 370 11.96 -9.30 -3.61
N ALA A 371 12.52 -10.37 -4.20
CA ALA A 371 13.38 -11.32 -3.51
C ALA A 371 14.61 -10.63 -2.90
N ARG A 372 15.28 -9.73 -3.65
CA ARG A 372 16.41 -8.95 -3.11
C ARG A 372 16.00 -8.04 -1.96
N LEU A 373 14.84 -7.39 -2.04
CA LEU A 373 14.34 -6.56 -0.93
C LEU A 373 13.99 -7.38 0.31
N TYR A 374 13.41 -8.57 0.12
CA TYR A 374 13.13 -9.49 1.23
C TYR A 374 14.43 -9.95 1.88
N MET A 375 15.44 -10.32 1.10
CA MET A 375 16.77 -10.66 1.64
C MET A 375 17.39 -9.50 2.43
N LEU A 376 17.32 -8.27 1.90
CA LEU A 376 17.83 -7.07 2.58
C LEU A 376 17.10 -6.78 3.90
N SER A 377 15.85 -7.22 4.04
CA SER A 377 15.04 -7.04 5.25
C SER A 377 14.98 -8.31 6.10
N ASN A 378 15.91 -9.24 5.87
CA ASN A 378 15.96 -10.55 6.50
C ASN A 378 14.58 -11.26 6.55
N MET A 379 13.86 -11.31 5.41
CA MET A 379 12.58 -11.98 5.26
C MET A 379 12.72 -13.31 4.49
N ASP A 380 11.75 -14.21 4.70
CA ASP A 380 11.65 -15.46 3.94
C ASP A 380 11.29 -15.22 2.47
N ILE A 381 11.95 -15.95 1.56
CA ILE A 381 11.71 -15.90 0.11
C ILE A 381 11.24 -17.24 -0.48
N LYS A 382 10.95 -18.27 0.36
CA LYS A 382 10.52 -19.61 -0.11
C LYS A 382 9.40 -19.55 -1.14
N HIS A 383 8.35 -18.77 -0.88
CA HIS A 383 7.23 -18.62 -1.82
C HIS A 383 7.67 -17.97 -3.14
N LEU A 384 8.49 -16.91 -3.08
CA LEU A 384 9.00 -16.26 -4.29
C LEU A 384 9.89 -17.21 -5.11
N MET A 385 10.66 -18.07 -4.43
CA MET A 385 11.48 -19.10 -5.05
C MET A 385 10.65 -20.15 -5.79
N ILE A 386 9.52 -20.58 -5.22
CA ILE A 386 8.59 -21.49 -5.88
C ILE A 386 8.06 -20.86 -7.18
N CYS A 387 7.61 -19.60 -7.11
CA CYS A 387 7.12 -18.86 -8.29
C CYS A 387 8.22 -18.68 -9.35
N LEU A 388 9.42 -18.24 -8.95
CA LEU A 388 10.56 -18.05 -9.85
C LEU A 388 10.98 -19.35 -10.52
N THR A 389 11.03 -20.46 -9.78
CA THR A 389 11.40 -21.77 -10.33
C THR A 389 10.40 -22.25 -11.38
N SER A 390 9.10 -22.07 -11.12
CA SER A 390 8.05 -22.38 -12.11
C SER A 390 8.27 -21.62 -13.41
N LEU A 391 8.49 -20.30 -13.32
CA LEU A 391 8.71 -19.45 -14.51
C LEU A 391 10.03 -19.78 -15.20
N TYR A 392 11.10 -20.03 -14.44
CA TYR A 392 12.43 -20.36 -14.95
C TYR A 392 12.41 -21.59 -15.87
N ASN A 393 11.58 -22.59 -15.53
CA ASN A 393 11.45 -23.81 -16.32
C ASN A 393 10.76 -23.59 -17.68
N GLU A 394 9.97 -22.53 -17.81
CA GLU A 394 9.25 -22.15 -19.03
C GLU A 394 10.11 -21.29 -19.98
N LEU A 395 11.24 -20.76 -19.51
CA LEU A 395 12.09 -19.86 -20.29
C LEU A 395 12.97 -20.57 -21.31
N SER A 396 13.44 -19.78 -22.30
CA SER A 396 14.48 -20.19 -23.24
C SER A 396 15.81 -20.51 -22.51
N LEU A 397 16.68 -21.31 -23.14
CA LEU A 397 18.01 -21.62 -22.59
C LEU A 397 18.85 -20.37 -22.31
N ASP A 398 18.79 -19.37 -23.20
CA ASP A 398 19.53 -18.11 -23.05
C ASP A 398 19.04 -17.30 -21.85
N ASP A 399 17.72 -17.18 -21.69
CA ASP A 399 17.14 -16.46 -20.55
C ASP A 399 17.42 -17.19 -19.22
N ARG A 400 17.37 -18.53 -19.22
CA ARG A 400 17.79 -19.33 -18.06
C ARG A 400 19.24 -19.07 -17.69
N ASN A 401 20.15 -19.06 -18.67
CA ASN A 401 21.56 -18.78 -18.42
C ASN A 401 21.77 -17.38 -17.80
N ARG A 402 21.00 -16.37 -18.22
CA ARG A 402 21.04 -15.02 -17.64
C ARG A 402 20.50 -14.97 -16.21
N LEU A 403 19.49 -15.78 -15.87
CA LEU A 403 18.87 -15.80 -14.54
C LEU A 403 19.58 -16.70 -13.53
N ARG A 404 20.35 -17.70 -13.99
CA ARG A 404 21.01 -18.71 -13.15
C ARG A 404 21.79 -18.13 -11.95
N PRO A 405 22.58 -17.04 -12.09
CA PRO A 405 23.30 -16.48 -10.94
C PRO A 405 22.36 -15.99 -9.83
N ASN A 406 21.22 -15.39 -10.19
CA ASN A 406 20.23 -14.94 -9.21
C ASN A 406 19.56 -16.13 -8.51
N MET A 407 19.22 -17.17 -9.26
CA MET A 407 18.63 -18.39 -8.71
C MET A 407 19.57 -19.05 -7.68
N GLN A 408 20.87 -19.10 -7.96
CA GLN A 408 21.86 -19.65 -7.03
C GLN A 408 21.94 -18.83 -5.73
N VAL A 409 22.04 -17.50 -5.83
CA VAL A 409 22.09 -16.60 -4.67
C VAL A 409 20.83 -16.77 -3.80
N PHE A 410 19.66 -16.82 -4.42
CA PHE A 410 18.40 -16.97 -3.68
C PHE A 410 18.25 -18.36 -3.05
N GLN A 411 18.72 -19.41 -3.72
CA GLN A 411 18.76 -20.76 -3.15
C GLN A 411 19.68 -20.81 -1.92
N THR A 412 20.92 -20.31 -2.03
CA THR A 412 21.87 -20.26 -0.91
C THR A 412 21.31 -19.50 0.28
N TYR A 413 20.65 -18.36 0.04
CA TYR A 413 19.98 -17.62 1.11
C TYR A 413 18.85 -18.42 1.77
N THR A 414 18.03 -19.09 0.98
CA THR A 414 16.93 -19.94 1.48
C THR A 414 17.46 -21.09 2.34
N ASP A 415 18.55 -21.73 1.90
CA ASP A 415 19.20 -22.84 2.61
C ASP A 415 19.85 -22.36 3.92
N SER A 416 20.55 -21.21 3.89
CA SER A 416 21.15 -20.59 5.07
C SER A 416 20.10 -20.27 6.12
N ARG A 417 18.98 -19.67 5.69
CA ARG A 417 17.87 -19.32 6.59
C ARG A 417 17.19 -20.55 7.17
N ALA A 418 16.95 -21.58 6.35
CA ALA A 418 16.40 -22.84 6.84
C ALA A 418 17.32 -23.50 7.88
N ASN A 419 18.65 -23.33 7.75
CA ASN A 419 19.58 -23.77 8.76
C ASN A 419 19.48 -22.95 10.06
N GLU A 420 19.37 -21.62 9.98
CA GLU A 420 19.14 -20.75 11.15
C GLU A 420 17.82 -21.07 11.86
N ASP A 421 16.74 -21.32 11.13
CA ASP A 421 15.43 -21.69 11.70
C ASP A 421 15.50 -23.03 12.47
N ASN A 422 16.27 -24.00 11.96
CA ASN A 422 16.42 -25.32 12.57
C ASN A 422 17.48 -25.35 13.68
N ASN A 423 18.50 -24.52 13.57
CA ASN A 423 19.63 -24.40 14.50
C ASN A 423 19.79 -22.94 14.92
N PRO A 424 18.84 -22.40 15.71
CA PRO A 424 18.92 -21.01 16.13
C PRO A 424 20.23 -20.82 16.92
N PRO A 425 20.99 -19.75 16.64
CA PRO A 425 22.18 -19.46 17.41
C PRO A 425 21.80 -19.35 18.89
N PRO A 426 22.62 -19.88 19.81
CA PRO A 426 22.33 -19.78 21.23
C PRO A 426 22.14 -18.31 21.59
N ILE A 427 21.03 -17.99 22.26
CA ILE A 427 20.84 -16.69 22.88
C ILE A 427 21.86 -16.63 24.01
N ILE A 428 23.01 -16.02 23.75
CA ILE A 428 24.01 -15.72 24.76
C ILE A 428 23.51 -14.43 25.41
N PRO A 429 23.05 -14.44 26.67
CA PRO A 429 22.79 -13.19 27.37
C PRO A 429 24.08 -12.38 27.31
N ASN A 430 24.01 -11.11 26.91
CA ASN A 430 25.21 -10.29 26.94
C ASN A 430 25.81 -10.39 28.34
N PRO A 431 27.04 -10.92 28.49
CA PRO A 431 27.65 -11.07 29.80
C PRO A 431 27.73 -9.69 30.45
N HIS A 432 27.86 -9.65 31.77
CA HIS A 432 28.20 -8.39 32.44
C HIS A 432 29.55 -7.91 31.88
N ILE A 433 29.53 -6.90 31.02
CA ILE A 433 30.74 -6.30 30.47
C ILE A 433 30.97 -5.00 31.24
N ASP A 434 32.04 -4.99 32.03
CA ASP A 434 32.50 -3.78 32.69
C ASP A 434 32.84 -2.71 31.64
N GLY A 435 32.30 -1.51 31.82
CA GLY A 435 32.52 -0.37 30.91
C GLY A 435 31.37 -0.03 29.97
N VAL A 436 30.20 -0.69 30.07
CA VAL A 436 28.96 -0.28 29.39
C VAL A 436 28.16 0.66 30.30
N ASP A 437 28.08 1.94 29.95
CA ASP A 437 27.50 2.98 30.82
C ASP A 437 25.96 3.08 30.76
N TYR A 438 25.34 2.58 29.69
CA TYR A 438 23.90 2.76 29.43
C TYR A 438 23.18 1.44 29.14
N ALA A 439 21.96 1.30 29.65
CA ALA A 439 21.16 0.09 29.51
C ALA A 439 20.22 0.14 28.30
N VAL A 440 19.91 -1.04 27.76
CA VAL A 440 18.80 -1.23 26.82
C VAL A 440 17.50 -0.72 27.47
N GLY A 441 16.66 -0.03 26.71
CA GLY A 441 15.43 0.62 27.17
C GLY A 441 15.61 2.05 27.67
N MET A 442 16.84 2.53 27.86
CA MET A 442 17.06 3.93 28.26
C MET A 442 16.70 4.90 27.14
N ILE A 443 15.95 5.95 27.48
CA ILE A 443 15.68 7.09 26.60
C ILE A 443 16.82 8.10 26.77
N MET A 444 17.43 8.48 25.67
CA MET A 444 18.57 9.39 25.60
C MET A 444 18.24 10.56 24.69
N ARG A 445 18.90 11.70 24.88
CA ARG A 445 18.80 12.82 23.94
C ARG A 445 20.19 13.29 23.56
N HIS A 446 20.41 13.38 22.25
CA HIS A 446 21.69 13.81 21.71
C HIS A 446 21.82 15.33 21.84
N GLN A 447 22.88 15.81 22.49
CA GLN A 447 23.10 17.21 22.88
C GLN A 447 23.24 18.15 21.68
N HIS A 448 24.01 17.77 20.66
CA HIS A 448 24.29 18.64 19.51
C HIS A 448 23.23 18.55 18.41
N LEU A 449 22.77 17.32 18.12
CA LEU A 449 21.79 17.05 17.07
C LEU A 449 20.34 17.12 17.57
N ASN A 450 20.15 17.29 18.89
CA ASN A 450 18.88 17.53 19.56
C ASN A 450 17.77 16.52 19.23
N TYR A 451 18.12 15.26 18.99
CA TYR A 451 17.16 14.18 18.78
C TYR A 451 17.02 13.31 20.03
N THR A 452 15.81 12.81 20.27
CA THR A 452 15.51 11.82 21.33
C THR A 452 15.61 10.41 20.75
N CYS A 453 16.14 9.45 21.50
CA CYS A 453 16.24 8.06 21.09
C CYS A 453 16.06 7.07 22.24
N VAL A 454 15.81 5.80 21.92
CA VAL A 454 15.82 4.66 22.84
C VAL A 454 16.98 3.73 22.50
N ILE A 455 17.72 3.27 23.50
CA ILE A 455 18.73 2.23 23.32
C ILE A 455 18.02 0.89 23.19
N TYR A 456 18.23 0.15 22.11
CA TYR A 456 17.64 -1.19 21.93
C TYR A 456 18.68 -2.31 21.83
N GLY A 457 19.97 -1.97 21.81
CA GLY A 457 21.07 -2.93 21.86
C GLY A 457 22.41 -2.22 21.95
N TRP A 458 23.48 -3.00 22.11
CA TRP A 458 24.85 -2.49 22.14
C TRP A 458 25.84 -3.58 21.75
N ASP A 459 26.99 -3.15 21.23
CA ASP A 459 28.17 -3.98 20.98
C ASP A 459 29.31 -3.51 21.89
N PRO A 460 30.12 -4.42 22.46
CA PRO A 460 31.25 -4.05 23.33
C PRO A 460 32.35 -3.28 22.60
N LEU A 461 32.42 -3.45 21.28
CA LEU A 461 33.36 -2.82 20.36
C LEU A 461 32.60 -2.41 19.09
N CYS A 462 33.13 -1.48 18.32
CA CYS A 462 32.51 -1.08 17.05
C CYS A 462 32.41 -2.27 16.08
N SER A 463 31.19 -2.65 15.71
CA SER A 463 30.91 -3.74 14.75
C SER A 463 30.74 -3.24 13.30
N ALA A 464 30.82 -1.92 13.09
CA ALA A 464 30.63 -1.29 11.79
C ALA A 464 31.84 -1.47 10.86
N SER A 465 31.61 -1.36 9.54
CA SER A 465 32.68 -1.48 8.55
C SER A 465 33.70 -0.33 8.63
N GLU A 466 34.95 -0.58 8.25
CA GLU A 466 36.01 0.44 8.25
C GLU A 466 35.62 1.70 7.46
N GLN A 467 34.93 1.51 6.32
CA GLN A 467 34.45 2.63 5.51
C GLN A 467 33.42 3.49 6.26
N TRP A 468 32.52 2.87 7.04
CA TRP A 468 31.56 3.58 7.87
C TRP A 468 32.24 4.29 9.03
N MET A 469 33.21 3.63 9.69
CA MET A 469 33.99 4.21 10.79
C MET A 469 34.72 5.48 10.37
N LEU A 470 35.35 5.47 9.18
CA LEU A 470 35.99 6.65 8.58
C LEU A 470 34.98 7.76 8.29
N GLN A 471 33.84 7.42 7.68
CA GLN A 471 32.80 8.38 7.31
C GLN A 471 32.19 9.07 8.53
N MET A 472 31.99 8.32 9.62
CA MET A 472 31.38 8.81 10.85
C MET A 472 32.42 9.40 11.83
N GLY A 473 33.70 9.44 11.44
CA GLY A 473 34.77 10.03 12.24
C GLY A 473 35.07 9.28 13.53
N VAL A 474 34.82 7.96 13.57
CA VAL A 474 35.06 7.12 14.77
C VAL A 474 36.51 7.22 15.24
N ASP A 475 37.46 7.35 14.33
CA ASP A 475 38.89 7.51 14.64
C ASP A 475 39.24 8.80 15.40
N GLN A 476 38.33 9.78 15.42
CA GLN A 476 38.48 11.06 16.12
C GLN A 476 37.95 11.01 17.56
N LEU A 477 37.27 9.94 17.95
CA LEU A 477 36.79 9.73 19.32
C LEU A 477 37.93 9.30 20.25
N ALA A 478 37.82 9.59 21.55
CA ALA A 478 38.94 9.35 22.49
C ALA A 478 39.29 7.86 22.59
N LEU A 479 38.29 6.98 22.58
CA LEU A 479 38.46 5.53 22.62
C LEU A 479 38.30 4.85 21.25
N LYS A 480 38.11 5.63 20.17
CA LYS A 480 37.92 5.13 18.80
C LYS A 480 36.86 4.02 18.72
N GLY A 481 37.14 2.90 18.03
CA GLY A 481 36.30 1.71 17.98
C GLY A 481 36.42 0.78 19.20
N ASN A 482 37.31 1.08 20.15
CA ASN A 482 37.61 0.24 21.33
C ASN A 482 36.76 0.62 22.55
N GLN A 483 35.48 0.89 22.32
CA GLN A 483 34.50 1.27 23.32
C GLN A 483 33.13 0.69 22.96
N PRO A 484 32.17 0.67 23.87
CA PRO A 484 30.81 0.27 23.54
C PRO A 484 30.17 1.19 22.51
N PHE A 485 29.41 0.59 21.60
CA PHE A 485 28.55 1.29 20.66
C PHE A 485 27.10 0.84 20.87
N TYR A 486 26.19 1.81 20.85
CA TYR A 486 24.77 1.62 21.07
C TYR A 486 24.01 1.63 19.76
N ASN A 487 23.15 0.63 19.61
CA ASN A 487 22.09 0.61 18.62
C ASN A 487 20.91 1.40 19.21
N VAL A 488 20.59 2.54 18.60
CA VAL A 488 19.55 3.44 19.09
C VAL A 488 18.49 3.73 18.06
N LEU A 489 17.26 3.81 18.54
CA LEU A 489 16.09 4.16 17.76
C LEU A 489 15.73 5.61 18.01
N VAL A 490 15.74 6.44 16.97
CA VAL A 490 15.48 7.87 17.07
C VAL A 490 13.99 8.20 16.90
N ALA A 491 13.55 9.32 17.48
CA ALA A 491 12.20 9.88 17.37
C ALA A 491 11.63 9.99 15.94
N ASP A 492 12.51 10.09 14.94
CA ASP A 492 12.16 10.14 13.52
C ASP A 492 11.93 8.74 12.89
N GLY A 493 12.02 7.67 13.68
CA GLY A 493 11.88 6.28 13.26
C GLY A 493 13.15 5.67 12.64
N THR A 494 14.28 6.39 12.66
CA THR A 494 15.56 5.87 12.13
C THR A 494 16.36 5.13 13.19
N SER A 495 16.98 4.00 12.82
CA SER A 495 18.01 3.36 13.62
C SER A 495 19.36 4.04 13.38
N ARG A 496 20.11 4.28 14.45
CA ARG A 496 21.45 4.85 14.42
C ARG A 496 22.39 4.04 15.28
N TYR A 497 23.67 4.07 14.94
CA TYR A 497 24.74 3.40 15.66
C TYR A 497 25.67 4.45 16.24
N ALA A 498 25.84 4.48 17.56
CA ALA A 498 26.50 5.60 18.23
C ALA A 498 27.47 5.14 19.32
N ALA A 499 28.64 5.76 19.38
CA ALA A 499 29.64 5.48 20.39
C ALA A 499 29.22 5.97 21.79
N GLN A 500 29.62 5.26 22.84
CA GLN A 500 29.40 5.65 24.23
C GLN A 500 29.99 7.04 24.55
N ASP A 501 31.23 7.29 24.13
CA ASP A 501 31.97 8.55 24.33
C ASP A 501 31.71 9.57 23.22
N SER A 502 30.60 9.45 22.49
CA SER A 502 30.24 10.56 21.60
C SER A 502 29.89 11.77 22.49
N GLN A 503 30.55 12.91 22.24
CA GLN A 503 30.58 14.12 23.10
C GLN A 503 29.23 14.87 23.23
N GLY A 504 28.12 14.16 23.21
CA GLY A 504 26.78 14.72 23.28
C GLY A 504 25.73 13.82 23.93
N TRP A 505 26.09 12.78 24.70
CA TRP A 505 25.09 12.03 25.45
C TRP A 505 24.98 12.61 26.84
N TRP A 506 23.85 13.25 27.13
CA TRP A 506 23.36 13.27 28.49
C TRP A 506 22.32 12.16 28.61
N ALA A 507 22.55 11.24 29.55
CA ALA A 507 21.43 10.62 30.23
C ALA A 507 20.83 11.68 31.16
N GLN A 508 20.03 12.61 30.64
CA GLN A 508 18.96 13.08 31.52
C GLN A 508 18.04 11.88 31.60
N ARG A 509 17.82 11.39 32.81
CA ARG A 509 16.50 10.88 33.19
C ARG A 509 15.50 12.00 32.91
N LEU A 510 15.16 12.20 31.64
CA LEU A 510 13.86 12.74 31.32
C LEU A 510 12.94 11.71 31.95
N LEU A 511 12.21 12.08 33.00
CA LEU A 511 10.84 11.61 33.16
C LEU A 511 10.18 12.13 31.89
N PRO A 512 10.16 11.36 30.78
CA PRO A 512 9.59 11.91 29.58
C PRO A 512 8.13 12.12 29.94
N SER A 513 7.55 13.26 29.57
CA SER A 513 6.10 13.18 29.35
C SER A 513 5.93 11.99 28.40
N LEU A 514 5.11 11.01 28.76
CA LEU A 514 4.92 9.75 28.03
C LEU A 514 4.88 9.93 26.51
N ILE A 515 4.47 11.12 26.05
CA ILE A 515 4.39 11.64 24.69
C ILE A 515 5.72 11.58 23.91
N GLU A 516 6.87 12.00 24.45
CA GLU A 516 8.13 12.04 23.67
C GLU A 516 8.75 10.65 23.48
N ALA A 517 8.65 9.80 24.52
CA ALA A 517 8.97 8.37 24.42
C ALA A 517 8.01 7.64 23.48
N ARG A 518 6.73 8.05 23.49
CA ARG A 518 5.67 7.57 22.59
C ARG A 518 5.95 7.86 21.13
N GLU A 519 6.47 9.03 20.80
CA GLU A 519 6.82 9.38 19.41
C GLU A 519 8.05 8.60 18.94
N ALA A 520 9.04 8.35 19.80
CA ALA A 520 10.24 7.61 19.42
C ALA A 520 10.09 6.09 19.33
N MET A 521 9.16 5.51 20.09
CA MET A 521 8.88 4.08 20.04
C MET A 521 7.73 3.72 19.07
N GLN A 522 7.11 4.70 18.41
CA GLN A 522 6.13 4.48 17.32
C GLN A 522 6.82 3.84 16.11
N GLY A 523 7.08 2.54 16.17
CA GLY A 523 7.66 1.79 15.05
C GLY A 523 8.54 0.60 15.40
N PHE A 524 8.74 0.27 16.68
CA PHE A 524 9.61 -0.85 17.07
C PHE A 524 9.04 -1.66 18.25
N ALA A 525 9.35 -2.95 18.23
CA ALA A 525 9.11 -3.83 19.37
C ALA A 525 10.32 -3.83 20.29
N LEU A 526 10.07 -3.69 21.58
CA LEU A 526 11.08 -3.89 22.60
C LEU A 526 11.24 -5.39 22.92
N PRO A 527 12.47 -5.90 23.16
CA PRO A 527 12.66 -7.26 23.67
C PRO A 527 11.95 -7.48 25.01
N PRO A 528 11.78 -8.73 25.50
CA PRO A 528 11.13 -9.02 26.78
C PRO A 528 11.84 -8.41 27.99
N SER A 529 11.07 -8.07 29.03
CA SER A 529 11.55 -7.51 30.31
C SER A 529 12.69 -8.33 30.96
N GLU A 530 12.73 -9.63 30.71
CA GLU A 530 13.73 -10.59 31.20
C GLU A 530 15.10 -10.50 30.49
N MET A 531 15.17 -9.85 29.32
CA MET A 531 16.42 -9.54 28.60
C MET A 531 17.01 -8.19 29.00
N TYR A 532 16.28 -7.39 29.78
CA TYR A 532 16.82 -6.19 30.41
C TYR A 532 17.50 -6.57 31.71
N TYR A 533 18.57 -5.87 32.02
CA TYR A 533 19.36 -6.10 33.22
C TYR A 533 18.49 -6.17 34.49
N LYS A 534 18.64 -7.26 35.25
CA LYS A 534 18.26 -7.32 36.66
C LYS A 534 19.29 -6.52 37.47
N ASP A 535 19.13 -5.19 37.51
CA ASP A 535 19.47 -4.45 38.72
C ASP A 535 18.16 -3.95 39.36
N PRO A 536 17.69 -4.59 40.45
CA PRO A 536 16.43 -4.24 41.11
C PRO A 536 16.43 -2.84 41.74
N SER A 537 17.54 -2.09 41.69
CA SER A 537 17.61 -0.69 42.11
C SER A 537 17.16 0.32 41.03
N VAL A 538 16.94 -0.11 39.78
CA VAL A 538 16.62 0.78 38.64
C VAL A 538 15.25 0.48 38.00
N ALA A 539 14.61 -0.65 38.31
CA ALA A 539 13.39 -1.12 37.66
C ALA A 539 12.20 -1.28 38.61
N TYR A 540 11.75 -0.20 39.24
CA TYR A 540 10.37 -0.10 39.75
C TYR A 540 9.89 1.34 39.64
N ILE A 541 8.97 1.57 38.70
CA ILE A 541 7.92 2.59 38.86
C ILE A 541 6.61 1.85 38.56
N ASN A 542 6.06 1.22 39.60
CA ASN A 542 4.61 1.21 39.75
C ASN A 542 4.27 2.61 40.25
N ASP A 543 3.61 3.40 39.39
CA ASP A 543 2.42 4.23 39.66
C ASP A 543 2.16 5.19 38.50
#